data_AF-A0A8X6LVX3-F1
#
_entry.id   AF-A0A8X6LVX3-F1
#
_cell.length_a   1.000
_cell.length_b   1.000
_cell.length_c   1.000
_cell.angle_alpha   90.00
_cell.angle_beta   90.00
_cell.angle_gamma   90.00
#
_symmetry.space_group_name_H-M   'P 1'
#
loop_
_entity.id
_entity.type
_entity.pdbx_description
1 polymer ?
#
loop_
_entity_poly.entity_id
_entity_poly.type
_entity_poly.pdbx_seq_one_letter_code
_entity_poly.pdbx_strand_id
1 'polypeptide(L)'
;MLSMQEKAHCVFEYAKTSSVTVVQRHFRTKFHKEPPHRHNISRWVKQFQDSGCLCKNKSPGRKETKPEVIERISDSFLRSPSKSTRRAGAELAVPYITAWRVLRKRLQFKPYRYQMAQAIKPTDKPLRKNF
;
A
#
# COMPACT_ATOMS: atom_id res chain seq x y z
N MET A 1 -14.71 0.77 -18.26
CA MET A 1 -13.74 -0.31 -17.95
C MET A 1 -14.31 -1.60 -18.53
N LEU A 2 -13.60 -2.32 -19.41
CA LEU A 2 -14.15 -3.56 -19.99
C LEU A 2 -14.28 -4.65 -18.92
N SER A 3 -15.37 -5.41 -19.00
CA SER A 3 -15.64 -6.54 -18.10
C SER A 3 -14.67 -7.71 -18.35
N MET A 4 -14.58 -8.64 -17.40
CA MET A 4 -13.76 -9.84 -17.56
C MET A 4 -14.28 -10.72 -18.72
N GLN A 5 -15.60 -10.80 -18.87
CA GLN A 5 -16.26 -11.55 -19.94
C GLN A 5 -15.96 -10.95 -21.32
N GLU A 6 -15.97 -9.62 -21.43
CA GLU A 6 -15.62 -8.89 -22.64
C GLU A 6 -14.16 -9.15 -23.07
N LYS A 7 -13.23 -9.16 -22.12
CA LYS A 7 -11.81 -9.49 -22.39
C LYS A 7 -11.63 -10.95 -22.79
N ALA A 8 -12.30 -11.87 -22.08
CA ALA A 8 -12.24 -13.30 -22.37
C ALA A 8 -12.77 -13.60 -23.77
N HIS A 9 -13.86 -12.94 -24.19
CA HIS A 9 -14.36 -13.04 -25.55
C HIS A 9 -13.33 -12.58 -26.58
N CYS A 10 -12.63 -11.47 -26.34
CA CYS A 10 -11.58 -10.99 -27.24
C CYS A 10 -10.45 -12.02 -27.42
N VAL A 11 -10.00 -12.64 -26.33
CA VAL A 11 -8.94 -13.67 -26.38
C VAL A 11 -9.41 -14.91 -27.13
N PHE A 12 -10.65 -15.35 -26.87
CA PHE A 12 -11.24 -16.53 -27.53
C PHE A 12 -11.44 -16.32 -29.03
N GLU A 13 -11.98 -15.17 -29.45
CA GLU A 13 -12.12 -14.83 -30.86
C GLU A 13 -10.76 -14.67 -31.55
N TYR A 14 -9.76 -14.14 -30.84
CA TYR A 14 -8.40 -14.04 -31.37
C TYR A 14 -7.79 -15.41 -31.60
N ALA A 15 -7.99 -16.37 -30.68
CA ALA A 15 -7.49 -17.73 -30.83
C ALA A 15 -8.06 -18.44 -32.06
N LYS A 16 -9.32 -18.14 -32.44
CA LYS A 16 -9.96 -18.71 -33.64
C LYS A 16 -9.50 -18.05 -34.94
N THR A 17 -9.40 -16.72 -34.94
CA THR A 17 -9.28 -15.93 -36.18
C THR A 17 -7.87 -15.40 -36.43
N SER A 18 -7.01 -15.41 -35.41
CA SER A 18 -5.67 -14.80 -35.42
C SER A 18 -5.62 -13.33 -35.89
N SER A 19 -6.78 -12.64 -35.93
CA SER A 19 -6.90 -11.30 -36.52
C SER A 19 -7.59 -10.33 -35.58
N VAL A 20 -6.87 -9.27 -35.17
CA VAL A 20 -7.41 -8.26 -34.25
C VAL A 20 -8.60 -7.50 -34.86
N THR A 21 -8.57 -7.24 -36.17
CA THR A 21 -9.66 -6.53 -36.86
C THR A 21 -10.96 -7.34 -36.82
N VAL A 22 -10.88 -8.66 -36.97
CA VAL A 22 -12.04 -9.55 -36.89
C VAL A 22 -12.58 -9.60 -35.47
N VAL A 23 -11.68 -9.70 -34.46
CA VAL A 23 -12.06 -9.62 -33.05
C VAL A 23 -12.82 -8.33 -32.73
N GLN A 24 -12.35 -7.18 -33.23
CA GLN A 24 -13.03 -5.89 -33.01
C GLN A 24 -14.43 -5.86 -33.65
N ARG A 25 -14.58 -6.43 -34.86
CA ARG A 25 -15.90 -6.54 -35.52
C ARG A 25 -16.85 -7.44 -34.73
N HIS A 26 -16.40 -8.64 -34.32
CA HIS A 26 -17.18 -9.58 -33.51
C HIS A 26 -17.54 -9.00 -32.13
N PHE A 27 -16.63 -8.22 -31.54
CA PHE A 27 -16.91 -7.52 -30.30
C PHE A 27 -18.05 -6.52 -30.46
N ARG A 28 -18.03 -5.73 -31.54
CA ARG A 28 -19.06 -4.72 -31.83
C ARG A 28 -20.42 -5.36 -32.08
N THR A 29 -20.47 -6.48 -32.80
CA THR A 29 -21.72 -7.20 -33.07
C THR A 29 -22.29 -7.87 -31.82
N LYS A 30 -21.44 -8.43 -30.95
CA LYS A 30 -21.89 -9.14 -29.74
C LYS A 30 -22.28 -8.24 -28.59
N PHE A 31 -21.48 -7.19 -28.32
CA PHE A 31 -21.65 -6.35 -27.14
C PHE A 31 -22.27 -4.98 -27.45
N HIS A 32 -22.45 -4.63 -28.72
CA HIS A 32 -22.97 -3.32 -29.16
C HIS A 32 -22.23 -2.13 -28.53
N LYS A 33 -20.91 -2.27 -28.36
CA LYS A 33 -20.01 -1.27 -27.76
C LYS A 33 -18.83 -1.01 -28.66
N GLU A 34 -18.18 0.13 -28.43
CA GLU A 34 -16.93 0.45 -29.11
C GLU A 34 -15.85 -0.59 -28.78
N PRO A 35 -15.22 -1.21 -29.79
CA PRO A 35 -14.27 -2.27 -29.55
C PRO A 35 -12.99 -1.75 -28.87
N PRO A 36 -12.33 -2.60 -28.08
CA PRO A 36 -11.08 -2.23 -27.45
C PRO A 36 -9.97 -2.00 -28.49
N HIS A 37 -9.07 -1.07 -28.18
CA HIS A 37 -7.92 -0.75 -29.03
C HIS A 37 -7.03 -1.98 -29.31
N ARG A 38 -6.43 -2.07 -30.51
CA ARG A 38 -5.56 -3.19 -30.95
C ARG A 38 -4.51 -3.61 -29.91
N HIS A 39 -3.82 -2.63 -29.33
CA HIS A 39 -2.82 -2.85 -28.27
C HIS A 39 -3.39 -3.53 -27.01
N ASN A 40 -4.64 -3.23 -26.63
CA ASN A 40 -5.27 -3.86 -25.47
C ASN A 40 -5.58 -5.33 -25.75
N ILE A 41 -6.12 -5.63 -26.93
CA ILE A 41 -6.41 -7.00 -27.36
C ILE A 41 -5.12 -7.83 -27.37
N SER A 42 -4.07 -7.30 -28.02
CA SER A 42 -2.76 -7.97 -28.09
C SER A 42 -2.15 -8.18 -26.70
N ARG A 43 -2.28 -7.19 -25.81
CA ARG A 43 -1.83 -7.30 -24.41
C ARG A 43 -2.58 -8.39 -23.65
N TRP A 44 -3.90 -8.49 -23.80
CA TRP A 44 -4.68 -9.52 -23.12
C TRP A 44 -4.39 -10.92 -23.64
N VAL A 45 -4.21 -11.08 -24.95
CA VAL A 45 -3.80 -12.36 -25.54
C VAL A 45 -2.45 -12.80 -24.97
N LYS A 46 -1.45 -11.91 -24.99
CA LYS A 46 -0.13 -12.19 -24.42
C LYS A 46 -0.22 -12.49 -22.92
N GLN A 47 -0.95 -11.67 -22.16
CA GLN A 47 -1.16 -11.89 -20.74
C GLN A 47 -1.76 -13.28 -20.47
N PHE A 48 -2.76 -13.69 -21.25
CA PHE A 48 -3.39 -14.98 -21.09
C PHE A 48 -2.45 -16.14 -21.49
N GLN A 49 -1.64 -15.98 -22.52
CA GLN A 49 -0.62 -16.97 -22.91
C GLN A 49 0.46 -17.13 -21.83
N ASP A 50 0.90 -16.01 -21.23
CA ASP A 50 2.00 -16.01 -20.26
C ASP A 50 1.55 -16.50 -18.86
N SER A 51 0.36 -16.09 -18.40
CA SER A 51 -0.09 -16.35 -17.02
C SER A 51 -1.36 -17.19 -16.87
N GLY A 52 -2.07 -17.49 -17.96
CA GLY A 52 -3.37 -18.17 -17.92
C GLY A 52 -4.52 -17.36 -17.30
N CYS A 53 -4.30 -16.10 -16.90
CA CYS A 53 -5.30 -15.28 -16.21
C CYS A 53 -5.32 -13.83 -16.74
N LEU A 54 -6.52 -13.38 -17.11
CA LEU A 54 -6.79 -11.99 -17.54
C LEU A 54 -7.05 -11.02 -16.38
N CYS A 55 -6.87 -11.51 -15.16
CA CYS A 55 -7.08 -10.78 -13.93
C CYS A 55 -6.01 -9.67 -13.83
N LYS A 56 -6.36 -8.53 -13.24
CA LYS A 56 -5.39 -7.46 -13.03
C LYS A 56 -4.34 -7.94 -12.03
N ASN A 57 -3.07 -7.95 -12.44
CA ASN A 57 -1.97 -8.23 -11.52
C ASN A 57 -1.99 -7.26 -10.34
N LYS A 58 -1.60 -7.75 -9.16
CA LYS A 58 -1.44 -6.92 -7.98
C LYS A 58 -0.47 -5.79 -8.33
N SER A 59 -0.93 -4.54 -8.18
CA SER A 59 -0.03 -3.41 -8.32
C SER A 59 1.09 -3.56 -7.29
N PRO A 60 2.37 -3.33 -7.64
CA PRO A 60 3.51 -3.52 -6.73
C PRO A 60 3.45 -2.62 -5.48
N GLY A 61 2.47 -1.73 -5.40
CA GLY A 61 2.23 -0.88 -4.25
C GLY A 61 3.30 0.17 -4.08
N ARG A 62 3.25 0.85 -2.94
CA ARG A 62 4.29 1.81 -2.56
C ARG A 62 5.55 1.04 -2.14
N LYS A 63 6.70 1.42 -2.68
CA LYS A 63 8.01 0.86 -2.26
C LYS A 63 8.20 1.02 -0.75
N GLU A 64 8.66 -0.05 -0.13
CA GLU A 64 8.98 -0.06 1.30
C GLU A 64 10.27 0.73 1.59
N THR A 65 10.45 1.15 2.83
CA THR A 65 11.69 1.78 3.29
C THR A 65 12.78 0.71 3.40
N LYS A 66 13.99 1.01 2.91
CA LYS A 66 15.14 0.09 2.97
C LYS A 66 15.47 -0.29 4.42
N PRO A 67 15.89 -1.54 4.69
CA PRO A 67 16.21 -2.01 6.05
C PRO A 67 17.31 -1.16 6.72
N GLU A 68 18.36 -0.79 5.98
CA GLU A 68 19.45 0.08 6.46
C GLU A 68 18.96 1.45 6.97
N VAL A 69 17.88 1.99 6.40
CA VAL A 69 17.30 3.27 6.85
C VAL A 69 16.49 3.05 8.12
N ILE A 70 15.83 1.89 8.23
CA ILE A 70 15.06 1.51 9.41
C ILE A 70 15.98 1.34 10.62
N GLU A 71 17.11 0.66 10.45
CA GLU A 71 18.13 0.47 11.50
C GLU A 71 18.70 1.80 11.97
N ARG A 72 19.13 2.68 11.05
CA ARG A 72 19.63 4.02 11.41
C ARG A 72 18.61 4.86 12.18
N ILE A 73 17.34 4.77 11.83
CA ILE A 73 16.26 5.43 12.58
C ILE A 73 16.13 4.78 13.95
N SER A 74 16.15 3.45 14.05
CA SER A 74 16.07 2.72 15.32
C SER A 74 17.19 3.15 16.27
N ASP A 75 18.44 3.11 15.83
CA ASP A 75 19.62 3.46 16.64
C ASP A 75 19.56 4.91 17.15
N SER A 76 19.14 5.84 16.28
CA SER A 76 19.01 7.25 16.65
C SER A 76 17.99 7.48 17.77
N PHE A 77 16.88 6.73 17.76
CA PHE A 77 15.83 6.81 18.78
C PHE A 77 16.12 5.97 20.02
N LEU A 78 16.87 4.87 19.92
CA LEU A 78 17.39 4.16 21.09
C LEU A 78 18.39 5.01 21.86
N ARG A 79 19.27 5.73 21.15
CA ARG A 79 20.23 6.66 21.75
C ARG A 79 19.55 7.88 22.39
N SER A 80 18.45 8.35 21.83
CA SER A 80 17.73 9.52 22.33
C SER A 80 16.21 9.38 22.11
N PRO A 81 15.49 8.72 23.04
CA PRO A 81 14.06 8.44 22.89
C PRO A 81 13.18 9.68 22.76
N SER A 82 13.57 10.79 23.39
CA SER A 82 12.81 12.06 23.38
C SER A 82 13.04 12.91 22.11
N LYS A 83 13.84 12.43 21.15
CA LYS A 83 14.17 13.17 19.92
C LYS A 83 12.92 13.35 19.05
N SER A 84 12.77 14.50 18.40
CA SER A 84 11.68 14.72 17.45
C SER A 84 11.95 14.03 16.10
N THR A 85 10.89 13.60 15.42
CA THR A 85 10.98 13.02 14.07
C THR A 85 11.53 13.99 13.03
N ARG A 86 11.31 15.30 13.20
CA ARG A 86 11.89 16.34 12.35
C ARG A 86 13.40 16.43 12.53
N ARG A 87 13.86 16.44 13.78
CA ARG A 87 15.29 16.47 14.10
C ARG A 87 16.01 15.21 13.62
N ALA A 88 15.44 14.04 13.91
CA ALA A 88 16.00 12.78 13.42
C ALA A 88 16.04 12.71 11.88
N GLY A 89 15.02 13.26 11.20
CA GLY A 89 15.02 13.37 9.75
C GLY A 89 16.13 14.26 9.20
N ALA A 90 16.37 15.41 9.82
CA ALA A 90 17.47 16.30 9.46
C ALA A 90 18.84 15.65 9.67
N GLU A 91 19.07 15.00 10.82
CA GLU A 91 20.33 14.33 11.15
C GLU A 91 20.62 13.13 10.25
N LEU A 92 19.59 12.35 9.88
CA LEU A 92 19.74 11.14 9.07
C LEU A 92 19.58 11.38 7.56
N ALA A 93 19.38 12.63 7.14
CA ALA A 93 19.04 13.00 5.76
C ALA A 93 17.83 12.21 5.20
N VAL A 94 16.79 12.04 6.01
CA VAL A 94 15.57 11.29 5.67
C VAL A 94 14.34 12.19 5.87
N PRO A 95 13.33 12.16 5.00
CA PRO A 95 12.11 12.93 5.22
C PRO A 95 11.47 12.60 6.58
N TYR A 96 11.07 13.62 7.36
CA TYR A 96 10.51 13.42 8.70
C TYR A 96 9.30 12.47 8.72
N ILE A 97 8.50 12.46 7.65
CA ILE A 97 7.34 11.57 7.51
C ILE A 97 7.76 10.10 7.39
N THR A 98 8.92 9.82 6.82
CA THR A 98 9.49 8.47 6.73
C THR A 98 9.95 8.02 8.10
N ALA A 99 10.69 8.87 8.84
CA ALA A 99 11.07 8.60 10.22
C ALA A 99 9.83 8.28 11.09
N TRP A 100 8.79 9.12 11.01
CA TRP A 100 7.53 8.90 11.72
C TRP A 100 6.83 7.58 11.33
N ARG A 101 6.76 7.27 10.02
CA ARG A 101 6.15 6.01 9.55
C ARG A 101 6.92 4.79 10.03
N VAL A 102 8.26 4.84 9.99
CA VAL A 102 9.12 3.75 10.46
C VAL A 102 8.87 3.50 11.94
N LEU A 103 8.89 4.54 12.78
CA LEU A 103 8.62 4.40 14.21
C LEU A 103 7.25 3.79 14.49
N ARG A 104 6.19 4.26 13.83
CA ARG A 104 4.81 3.85 14.14
C ARG A 104 4.36 2.55 13.48
N LYS A 105 4.83 2.26 12.26
CA LYS A 105 4.32 1.14 11.44
C LYS A 105 5.31 -0.03 11.32
N ARG A 106 6.61 0.23 11.44
CA ARG A 106 7.64 -0.82 11.32
C ARG A 106 8.18 -1.22 12.68
N LEU A 107 8.74 -0.27 13.43
CA LEU A 107 9.32 -0.52 14.76
C LEU A 107 8.26 -0.60 15.86
N GLN A 108 7.06 -0.07 15.62
CA GLN A 108 5.95 -0.01 16.57
C GLN A 108 6.34 0.63 17.92
N PHE A 109 7.26 1.60 17.90
CA PHE A 109 7.65 2.34 19.10
C PHE A 109 6.43 3.11 19.62
N LYS A 110 6.05 2.82 20.86
CA LYS A 110 4.99 3.51 21.56
C LYS A 110 5.61 4.60 22.45
N PRO A 111 5.04 5.80 22.49
CA PRO A 111 5.49 6.82 23.43
C PRO A 111 5.35 6.28 24.85
N TYR A 112 6.47 6.25 25.58
CA TYR A 112 6.46 5.87 26.98
C TYR A 112 5.90 7.04 27.79
N ARG A 113 4.65 6.91 28.27
CA ARG A 113 4.00 7.89 29.13
C ARG A 113 4.05 7.39 30.56
N TYR A 114 5.06 7.82 31.30
CA TYR A 114 5.08 7.61 32.75
C TYR A 114 4.03 8.53 33.39
N GLN A 115 3.12 7.93 34.17
CA GLN A 115 2.21 8.68 35.05
C GLN A 115 2.74 8.58 36.46
N MET A 116 3.25 9.69 36.98
CA MET A 116 3.64 9.79 38.38
C MET A 116 2.38 9.99 39.22
N ALA A 117 1.90 8.92 39.86
CA ALA A 117 0.82 9.03 40.84
C ALA A 117 1.41 9.38 42.20
N GLN A 118 0.81 10.34 42.91
CA GLN A 118 1.14 10.57 44.31
C GLN A 118 0.70 9.37 45.15
N ALA A 119 1.54 8.98 46.12
CA ALA A 119 1.20 7.93 47.06
C ALA A 119 0.04 8.40 47.95
N ILE A 120 -1.09 7.68 47.88
CA ILE A 120 -2.28 7.99 48.69
C ILE A 120 -2.02 7.50 50.11
N LYS A 121 -1.94 8.42 51.05
CA LYS A 121 -1.87 8.11 52.49
C LYS A 121 -3.27 7.82 53.03
N PRO A 122 -3.42 7.01 54.08
CA PRO A 122 -4.72 6.76 54.72
C PRO A 122 -5.45 8.05 55.12
N THR A 123 -4.69 9.09 55.50
CA THR A 123 -5.17 10.42 55.89
C THR A 123 -5.74 11.26 54.73
N ASP A 124 -5.38 10.95 53.48
CA ASP A 124 -5.83 11.74 52.32
C ASP A 124 -7.30 11.43 51.95
N LYS A 125 -7.79 10.23 52.30
CA LYS A 125 -9.18 9.81 52.03
C LYS A 125 -10.25 10.68 52.73
N PRO A 126 -10.17 10.98 54.04
CA PRO A 126 -11.14 11.86 54.69
C PRO A 126 -11.03 13.31 54.22
N LEU A 127 -9.82 13.83 53.98
CA LEU A 127 -9.60 15.20 53.50
C LEU A 127 -10.29 15.47 52.15
N ARG A 128 -10.36 14.45 51.28
CA ARG A 128 -11.01 14.54 49.97
C ARG A 128 -12.54 14.62 50.01
N LYS A 129 -13.16 14.27 51.14
CA LYS A 129 -14.63 14.37 51.31
C LYS A 129 -15.09 15.77 51.76
N ASN A 130 -14.15 16.61 52.20
CA ASN A 130 -14.45 17.94 52.74
C ASN A 130 -14.22 19.08 51.72
N PHE A 131 -13.97 18.73 50.45
CA PHE A 131 -13.85 19.65 49.32
C PHE A 131 -14.89 19.30 48.25
#